data_AF-A0A7S2Q9F0-F1
#
_entry.id   AF-A0A7S2Q9F0-F1
#
_cell.length_a   1.000
_cell.length_b   1.000
_cell.length_c   1.000
_cell.angle_alpha   90.00
_cell.angle_beta   90.00
_cell.angle_gamma   90.00
#
_symmetry.space_group_name_H-M   'P 1'
#
loop_
_entity.id
_entity.type
_entity.pdbx_description
1 polymer ?
#
loop_
_entity_poly.entity_id
_entity_poly.type
_entity_poly.pdbx_seq_one_letter_code
_entity_poly.pdbx_strand_id
1 'polypeptide(L)'
;RDAAPAPGADADASYDPEQAAQYIAWLGVDPDQDALLFGALRAVLSKVLPRGWTMHKDGRGRTYFWNGLTNESHWTHPDHEIFNAIIRLRRLSAEQPDPCDFLQQIAAKLEAFEPVEPDRWSGPYFAEGGDRYWYDAEKDMSMWYDPVAEATRQHVLKLDLVRSL
;
A
#
# COMPACT_ATOMS: atom_id res chain seq x y z
N ARG A 1 -4.62 -3.35 22.29
CA ARG A 1 -4.66 -2.85 20.90
C ARG A 1 -5.68 -1.74 20.90
N ASP A 2 -5.25 -0.49 20.95
CA ASP A 2 -6.16 0.65 20.95
C ASP A 2 -6.73 0.82 19.53
N ALA A 3 -8.04 0.75 19.40
CA ALA A 3 -8.73 1.08 18.15
C ALA A 3 -8.50 2.57 17.85
N ALA A 4 -8.19 2.92 16.60
CA ALA A 4 -8.01 4.31 16.23
C ALA A 4 -9.37 5.04 16.31
N PRO A 5 -9.39 6.33 16.68
CA PRO A 5 -10.62 7.10 16.84
C PRO A 5 -11.37 7.30 15.52
N ALA A 6 -12.67 7.61 15.60
CA ALA A 6 -13.46 8.01 14.44
C ALA A 6 -12.87 9.25 13.73
N PRO A 7 -12.98 9.35 12.39
CA PRO A 7 -12.36 10.42 11.60
C PRO A 7 -12.80 11.82 12.07
N GLY A 8 -11.83 12.74 12.16
CA GLY A 8 -12.07 14.17 12.36
C GLY A 8 -12.40 14.88 11.04
N ALA A 9 -12.68 16.19 11.09
CA ALA A 9 -13.03 16.97 9.90
C ALA A 9 -11.84 17.20 8.93
N ASP A 10 -10.61 17.06 9.40
CA ASP A 10 -9.39 17.27 8.61
C ASP A 10 -8.84 15.92 8.13
N ALA A 11 -9.06 15.60 6.86
CA ALA A 11 -8.61 14.38 6.21
C ALA A 11 -7.66 14.70 5.05
N ASP A 12 -6.43 14.19 5.12
CA ASP A 12 -5.46 14.30 4.05
C ASP A 12 -5.49 13.07 3.15
N ALA A 13 -5.32 13.28 1.85
CA ALA A 13 -5.32 12.22 0.84
C ALA A 13 -3.91 11.71 0.50
N SER A 14 -2.84 12.39 0.93
CA SER A 14 -1.44 12.03 0.67
C SER A 14 -0.51 12.60 1.74
N TYR A 15 0.75 12.16 1.77
CA TYR A 15 1.75 12.74 2.68
C TYR A 15 2.32 14.04 2.11
N ASP A 16 2.68 14.97 3.00
CA ASP A 16 3.65 16.01 2.64
C ASP A 16 5.09 15.41 2.65
N PRO A 17 6.05 16.03 1.92
CA PRO A 17 7.44 15.56 1.86
C PRO A 17 8.13 15.28 3.20
N GLU A 18 7.89 16.10 4.22
CA GLU A 18 8.45 15.96 5.57
C GLU A 18 7.82 14.77 6.31
N GLN A 19 6.49 14.66 6.26
CA GLN A 19 5.78 13.52 6.84
C GLN A 19 6.20 12.20 6.19
N ALA A 20 6.36 12.20 4.86
CA ALA A 20 6.85 11.04 4.12
C ALA A 20 8.26 10.65 4.59
N ALA A 21 9.17 11.62 4.72
CA ALA A 21 10.53 11.37 5.20
C ALA A 21 10.54 10.80 6.63
N GLN A 22 9.72 11.34 7.53
CA GLN A 22 9.63 10.85 8.90
C GLN A 22 9.07 9.42 8.97
N TYR A 23 8.08 9.11 8.13
CA TYR A 23 7.55 7.74 8.04
C TYR A 23 8.59 6.75 7.49
N ILE A 24 9.33 7.12 6.44
CA ILE A 24 10.40 6.31 5.85
C ILE A 24 11.52 6.06 6.87
N ALA A 25 11.91 7.09 7.63
CA ALA A 25 12.87 6.96 8.72
C ALA A 25 12.37 6.00 9.81
N TRP A 26 11.08 6.04 10.16
CA TRP A 26 10.46 5.09 11.09
C TRP A 26 10.49 3.64 10.58
N LEU A 27 10.43 3.42 9.26
CA LEU A 27 10.64 2.10 8.64
C LEU A 27 12.11 1.62 8.70
N GLY A 28 13.02 2.47 9.16
CA GLY A 28 14.45 2.18 9.28
C GLY A 28 15.19 2.27 7.94
N VAL A 29 14.75 3.17 7.05
CA VAL A 29 15.48 3.52 5.82
C VAL A 29 16.20 4.83 6.05
N ASP A 30 17.52 4.81 5.91
CA ASP A 30 18.37 5.98 6.06
C ASP A 30 18.49 6.70 4.70
N PRO A 31 18.19 8.02 4.62
CA PRO A 31 18.23 8.77 3.38
C PRO A 31 19.64 8.85 2.75
N ASP A 32 20.70 8.76 3.54
CA ASP A 32 22.08 8.88 3.09
C ASP A 32 22.65 7.51 2.68
N GLN A 33 22.32 6.44 3.41
CA GLN A 33 22.80 5.08 3.08
C GLN A 33 22.02 4.43 1.94
N ASP A 34 20.70 4.68 1.88
CA ASP A 34 19.79 4.02 0.94
C ASP A 34 19.00 5.06 0.12
N ALA A 35 19.72 6.01 -0.49
CA ALA A 35 19.13 7.13 -1.23
C ALA A 35 18.12 6.72 -2.33
N LEU A 36 18.36 5.60 -3.03
CA LEU A 36 17.44 5.07 -4.05
C LEU A 36 16.13 4.59 -3.42
N LEU A 37 16.20 3.77 -2.36
CA LEU A 37 15.02 3.27 -1.65
C LEU A 37 14.25 4.40 -0.97
N PHE A 38 14.97 5.35 -0.35
CA PHE A 38 14.37 6.54 0.24
C PHE A 38 13.63 7.36 -0.80
N GLY A 39 14.26 7.64 -1.96
CA GLY A 39 13.66 8.35 -3.07
C GLY A 39 12.41 7.66 -3.61
N ALA A 40 12.48 6.35 -3.82
CA ALA A 40 11.37 5.54 -4.32
C ALA A 40 10.17 5.56 -3.36
N LEU A 41 10.39 5.30 -2.07
CA LEU A 41 9.32 5.32 -1.06
C LEU A 41 8.73 6.73 -0.90
N ARG A 42 9.55 7.78 -0.93
CA ARG A 42 9.07 9.17 -0.83
C ARG A 42 8.18 9.53 -2.02
N ALA A 43 8.56 9.11 -3.22
CA ALA A 43 7.77 9.33 -4.43
C ALA A 43 6.45 8.55 -4.43
N VAL A 44 6.37 7.42 -3.71
CA VAL A 44 5.11 6.69 -3.52
C VAL A 44 4.24 7.35 -2.46
N LEU A 45 4.80 7.73 -1.31
CA LEU A 45 4.03 8.33 -0.21
C LEU A 45 3.46 9.72 -0.57
N SER A 46 4.07 10.42 -1.52
CA SER A 46 3.52 11.67 -2.06
C SER A 46 2.34 11.45 -3.01
N LYS A 47 2.05 10.20 -3.44
CA LYS A 47 0.86 9.87 -4.20
C LYS A 47 -0.36 9.80 -3.28
N VAL A 48 -1.54 9.88 -3.89
CA VAL A 48 -2.82 9.73 -3.18
C VAL A 48 -2.93 8.31 -2.61
N LEU A 49 -3.47 8.22 -1.40
CA LEU A 49 -3.77 6.97 -0.70
C LEU A 49 -4.69 6.07 -1.54
N PRO A 50 -4.67 4.75 -1.28
CA PRO A 50 -5.56 3.82 -1.95
C PRO A 50 -7.03 4.20 -1.77
N ARG A 51 -7.87 3.79 -2.71
CA ARG A 51 -9.30 4.16 -2.71
C ARG A 51 -9.96 3.78 -1.38
N GLY A 52 -10.69 4.74 -0.80
CA GLY A 52 -11.38 4.58 0.47
C GLY A 52 -10.54 4.97 1.69
N TRP A 53 -9.21 5.06 1.56
CA TRP A 53 -8.33 5.44 2.65
C TRP A 53 -8.10 6.93 2.73
N THR A 54 -8.07 7.43 3.95
CA THR A 54 -7.77 8.81 4.30
C THR A 54 -6.85 8.86 5.50
N MET A 55 -6.00 9.88 5.56
CA MET A 55 -5.08 10.12 6.67
C MET A 55 -5.68 11.14 7.63
N HIS A 56 -5.58 10.86 8.93
CA HIS A 56 -6.13 11.66 10.01
C HIS A 56 -5.12 11.80 11.15
N LYS A 57 -5.31 12.78 12.04
CA LYS A 57 -4.55 12.92 13.28
C LYS A 57 -5.47 12.74 14.48
N ASP A 58 -5.04 11.96 15.47
CA ASP A 58 -5.79 11.83 16.72
C ASP A 58 -5.61 13.07 17.61
N GLY A 59 -6.32 13.12 18.74
CA GLY A 59 -6.20 14.22 19.71
C GLY A 59 -4.81 14.36 20.37
N ARG A 60 -3.88 13.43 20.12
CA ARG A 60 -2.48 13.48 20.56
C ARG A 60 -1.53 13.83 19.41
N GLY A 61 -2.04 14.15 18.23
CA GLY A 61 -1.27 14.44 17.03
C GLY A 61 -0.67 13.23 16.33
N ARG A 62 -1.07 12.00 16.70
CA ARG A 62 -0.61 10.76 16.06
C ARG A 62 -1.38 10.54 14.77
N THR A 63 -0.66 10.27 13.69
CA THR A 63 -1.27 9.94 12.40
C THR A 63 -1.90 8.55 12.42
N TYR A 64 -3.11 8.43 11.88
CA TYR A 64 -3.79 7.16 11.61
C TYR A 64 -4.50 7.21 10.26
N PHE A 65 -4.84 6.04 9.73
CA PHE A 65 -5.47 5.85 8.44
C PHE A 65 -6.85 5.27 8.64
N TRP A 66 -7.86 5.83 7.99
CA TRP A 66 -9.23 5.34 8.05
C TRP A 66 -9.72 4.98 6.66
N ASN A 67 -10.30 3.78 6.54
CA ASN A 67 -10.94 3.29 5.33
C ASN A 67 -12.45 3.51 5.43
N GLY A 68 -12.98 4.46 4.66
CA GLY A 68 -14.41 4.77 4.66
C GLY A 68 -15.29 3.73 3.97
N LEU A 69 -14.72 2.80 3.20
CA LEU A 69 -15.48 1.72 2.57
C LEU A 69 -15.70 0.54 3.53
N THR A 70 -14.71 0.23 4.37
CA THR A 70 -14.79 -0.88 5.34
C THR A 70 -15.04 -0.43 6.78
N ASN A 71 -14.99 0.88 7.02
CA ASN A 71 -15.02 1.50 8.35
C ASN A 71 -13.89 1.01 9.29
N GLU A 72 -12.75 0.65 8.71
CA GLU A 72 -11.57 0.19 9.45
C GLU A 72 -10.58 1.33 9.69
N SER A 73 -9.82 1.24 10.78
CA SER A 73 -8.77 2.19 11.09
C SER A 73 -7.44 1.51 11.43
N HIS A 74 -6.35 2.08 10.96
CA HIS A 74 -5.00 1.54 11.06
C HIS A 74 -4.01 2.62 11.51
N TRP A 75 -2.99 2.22 12.26
CA TRP A 75 -1.91 3.12 12.69
C TRP A 75 -0.79 3.24 11.66
N THR A 76 -0.83 2.43 10.61
CA THR A 76 0.18 2.35 9.55
C THR A 76 -0.47 2.56 8.20
N HIS A 77 0.34 3.01 7.23
CA HIS A 77 -0.07 3.15 5.84
C HIS A 77 -0.73 1.86 5.32
N PRO A 78 -1.75 1.93 4.44
CA PRO A 78 -2.39 0.74 3.87
C PRO A 78 -1.40 -0.19 3.13
N ASP A 79 -0.41 0.40 2.46
CA ASP A 79 0.67 -0.32 1.78
C ASP A 79 1.91 -0.57 2.68
N HIS A 80 1.80 -0.42 4.01
CA HIS A 80 2.93 -0.59 4.94
C HIS A 80 3.66 -1.93 4.75
N GLU A 81 2.92 -3.02 4.57
CA GLU A 81 3.50 -4.34 4.34
C GLU A 81 4.26 -4.44 3.01
N ILE A 82 3.80 -3.72 1.98
CA ILE A 82 4.53 -3.64 0.70
C ILE A 82 5.86 -2.90 0.92
N PHE A 83 5.85 -1.79 1.66
CA PHE A 83 7.08 -1.06 1.96
C PHE A 83 8.08 -1.92 2.74
N ASN A 84 7.62 -2.64 3.77
CA ASN A 84 8.47 -3.58 4.51
C ASN A 84 9.05 -4.68 3.62
N ALA A 85 8.26 -5.23 2.70
CA ALA A 85 8.72 -6.24 1.76
C ALA A 85 9.80 -5.69 0.82
N ILE A 86 9.61 -4.48 0.29
CA ILE A 86 10.59 -3.80 -0.58
C ILE A 86 11.88 -3.46 0.18
N ILE A 87 11.78 -2.99 1.43
CA ILE A 87 12.96 -2.74 2.29
C ILE A 87 13.75 -4.03 2.50
N ARG A 88 13.08 -5.14 2.81
CA ARG A 88 13.72 -6.46 2.97
C ARG A 88 14.37 -6.91 1.66
N LEU A 89 13.67 -6.75 0.54
CA LEU A 89 14.20 -7.08 -0.78
C LEU A 89 15.47 -6.29 -1.11
N ARG A 90 15.48 -4.98 -0.83
CA ARG A 90 16.65 -4.12 -1.07
C ARG A 90 17.85 -4.49 -0.21
N ARG A 91 17.62 -4.94 1.02
CA ARG A 91 18.68 -5.45 1.90
C ARG A 91 19.21 -6.79 1.39
N LEU A 92 18.32 -7.70 1.01
CA LEU A 92 18.68 -9.00 0.45
C LEU A 92 19.44 -8.87 -0.89
N SER A 93 19.05 -7.93 -1.76
CA SER A 93 19.73 -7.71 -3.03
C SER A 93 21.17 -7.22 -2.83
N ALA A 94 21.42 -6.40 -1.80
CA ALA A 94 22.76 -5.94 -1.47
C ALA A 94 23.72 -7.07 -1.02
N GLU A 95 23.17 -8.16 -0.52
CA GLU A 95 23.94 -9.36 -0.14
C GLU A 95 24.23 -10.28 -1.34
N GLN A 96 23.60 -10.05 -2.50
CA GLN A 96 23.83 -10.86 -3.69
C GLN A 96 25.12 -10.46 -4.42
N PRO A 97 25.78 -11.41 -5.12
CA PRO A 97 26.95 -11.10 -5.95
C PRO A 97 26.67 -10.08 -7.05
N ASP A 98 25.47 -10.11 -7.63
CA ASP A 98 24.98 -9.15 -8.61
C ASP A 98 23.59 -8.64 -8.17
N PRO A 99 23.54 -7.52 -7.42
CA PRO A 99 22.28 -6.95 -6.95
C PRO A 99 21.35 -6.52 -8.10
N CYS A 100 21.92 -6.06 -9.23
CA CYS A 100 21.15 -5.54 -10.36
C CYS A 100 20.44 -6.68 -11.10
N ASP A 101 21.18 -7.75 -11.43
CA ASP A 101 20.60 -8.94 -12.05
C ASP A 101 19.54 -9.59 -11.12
N PHE A 102 19.81 -9.65 -9.82
CA PHE A 102 18.84 -10.17 -8.86
C PHE A 102 17.53 -9.37 -8.87
N LEU A 103 17.59 -8.04 -8.80
CA LEU A 103 16.40 -7.19 -8.84
C LEU A 103 15.68 -7.29 -10.20
N GLN A 104 16.43 -7.39 -11.30
CA GLN A 104 15.87 -7.58 -12.63
C GLN A 104 15.11 -8.90 -12.75
N GLN A 105 15.63 -9.99 -12.19
CA GLN A 105 14.92 -11.27 -12.15
C GLN A 105 13.63 -11.21 -11.32
N ILE A 106 13.63 -10.46 -10.21
CA ILE A 106 12.44 -10.26 -9.39
C ILE A 106 11.40 -9.41 -10.15
N ALA A 107 11.82 -8.33 -10.82
CA ALA A 107 10.95 -7.54 -11.66
C ALA A 107 10.31 -8.38 -12.78
N ALA A 108 11.10 -9.21 -13.47
CA ALA A 108 10.60 -10.11 -14.50
C ALA A 108 9.58 -11.13 -13.97
N LYS A 109 9.80 -11.68 -12.77
CA LYS A 109 8.83 -12.57 -12.11
C LYS A 109 7.54 -11.85 -11.73
N LEU A 110 7.62 -10.61 -11.28
CA LEU A 110 6.45 -9.78 -11.01
C LEU A 110 5.70 -9.49 -12.32
N GLU A 111 6.37 -9.09 -13.38
CA GLU A 111 5.73 -8.84 -14.68
C GLU A 111 5.00 -10.06 -15.25
N ALA A 112 5.54 -11.26 -15.03
CA ALA A 112 4.90 -12.50 -15.46
C ALA A 112 3.75 -12.96 -14.55
N PHE A 113 3.53 -12.31 -13.41
CA PHE A 113 2.52 -12.70 -12.43
C PHE A 113 1.22 -11.92 -12.63
N GLU A 114 0.11 -12.63 -12.87
CA GLU A 114 -1.22 -12.03 -12.89
C GLU A 114 -1.84 -12.04 -11.48
N PRO A 115 -2.16 -10.88 -10.89
CA PRO A 115 -2.44 -10.79 -9.46
C PRO A 115 -3.79 -11.35 -9.01
N VAL A 116 -4.82 -11.33 -9.87
CA VAL A 116 -6.15 -11.88 -9.58
C VAL A 116 -6.76 -12.42 -10.87
N GLU A 117 -7.31 -13.63 -10.81
CA GLU A 117 -8.19 -14.15 -11.85
C GLU A 117 -9.49 -13.34 -11.85
N PRO A 118 -9.82 -12.60 -12.93
CA PRO A 118 -11.02 -11.77 -12.97
C PRO A 118 -12.31 -12.58 -12.79
N ASP A 119 -12.28 -13.87 -13.12
CA ASP A 119 -13.41 -14.79 -13.00
C ASP A 119 -13.70 -15.21 -11.55
N ARG A 120 -12.77 -14.95 -10.61
CA ARG A 120 -12.93 -15.30 -9.19
C ARG A 120 -13.98 -14.45 -8.47
N TRP A 121 -14.15 -13.20 -8.90
CA TRP A 121 -15.01 -12.23 -8.24
C TRP A 121 -16.19 -11.84 -9.12
N SER A 122 -17.40 -11.95 -8.58
CA SER A 122 -18.61 -11.50 -9.25
C SER A 122 -19.05 -10.12 -8.75
N GLY A 123 -19.61 -9.31 -9.66
CA GLY A 123 -20.06 -7.95 -9.38
C GLY A 123 -19.66 -6.94 -10.47
N PRO A 124 -19.77 -5.62 -10.22
CA PRO A 124 -20.23 -5.04 -8.95
C PRO A 124 -21.74 -5.27 -8.73
N TYR A 125 -22.08 -5.77 -7.54
CA TYR A 125 -23.44 -5.76 -7.01
C TYR A 125 -23.69 -4.46 -6.23
N PHE A 126 -24.95 -4.19 -5.90
CA PHE A 126 -25.35 -2.99 -5.14
C PHE A 126 -26.09 -3.42 -3.87
N ALA A 127 -25.61 -2.95 -2.72
CA ALA A 127 -26.32 -3.07 -1.46
C ALA A 127 -27.55 -2.13 -1.45
N GLU A 128 -28.44 -2.28 -0.46
CA GLU A 128 -29.65 -1.44 -0.32
C GLU A 128 -29.33 0.06 -0.23
N GLY A 129 -28.13 0.43 0.25
CA GLY A 129 -27.65 1.80 0.31
C GLY A 129 -27.07 2.36 -1.00
N GLY A 130 -27.00 1.56 -2.07
CA GLY A 130 -26.36 1.93 -3.34
C GLY A 130 -24.85 1.71 -3.36
N ASP A 131 -24.25 1.24 -2.27
CA ASP A 131 -22.84 0.90 -2.20
C ASP A 131 -22.53 -0.34 -3.02
N ARG A 132 -21.41 -0.27 -3.76
CA ARG A 132 -20.95 -1.38 -4.59
C ARG A 132 -20.19 -2.40 -3.75
N TYR A 133 -20.44 -3.67 -4.02
CA TYR A 133 -19.65 -4.77 -3.47
C TYR A 133 -19.36 -5.84 -4.51
N TRP A 134 -18.31 -6.61 -4.26
CA TRP A 134 -17.88 -7.77 -5.04
C TRP A 134 -17.97 -9.01 -4.17
N TYR A 135 -18.28 -10.15 -4.76
CA TYR A 135 -18.48 -11.41 -4.05
C TYR A 135 -17.54 -12.49 -4.61
N ASP A 136 -16.85 -13.19 -3.72
CA ASP A 136 -16.04 -14.38 -4.01
C ASP A 136 -16.87 -15.61 -3.60
N ALA A 137 -17.37 -16.35 -4.60
CA ALA A 137 -18.20 -17.53 -4.38
C ALA A 137 -17.41 -18.74 -3.87
N GLU A 138 -16.09 -18.77 -4.08
CA GLU A 138 -15.21 -19.85 -3.62
C GLU A 138 -15.00 -19.75 -2.10
N LYS A 139 -14.81 -18.53 -1.60
CA LYS A 139 -14.58 -18.24 -0.17
C LYS A 139 -15.82 -17.84 0.61
N ASP A 140 -16.96 -17.71 -0.06
CA ASP A 140 -18.21 -17.20 0.52
C ASP A 140 -17.99 -15.86 1.25
N MET A 141 -17.37 -14.91 0.55
CA MET A 141 -16.96 -13.63 1.14
C MET A 141 -17.26 -12.45 0.22
N SER A 142 -17.62 -11.31 0.81
CA SER A 142 -17.88 -10.05 0.09
C SER A 142 -16.83 -8.99 0.42
N MET A 143 -16.54 -8.11 -0.52
CA MET A 143 -15.66 -6.95 -0.34
C MET A 143 -16.31 -5.66 -0.85
N TRP A 144 -16.08 -4.57 -0.13
CA TRP A 144 -16.63 -3.22 -0.41
C TRP A 144 -15.78 -2.39 -1.39
N TYR A 145 -14.73 -2.99 -1.92
CA TYR A 145 -13.83 -2.41 -2.92
C TYR A 145 -13.55 -3.44 -4.01
N ASP A 146 -13.19 -2.93 -5.19
CA ASP A 146 -12.89 -3.76 -6.35
C ASP A 146 -11.62 -4.61 -6.09
N PRO A 147 -11.76 -5.94 -5.94
CA PRO A 147 -10.65 -6.85 -5.64
C PRO A 147 -9.58 -6.82 -6.71
N VAL A 148 -10.01 -6.78 -7.97
CA VAL A 148 -9.13 -6.84 -9.15
C VAL A 148 -8.38 -5.52 -9.23
N ALA A 149 -9.09 -4.40 -9.14
CA ALA A 149 -8.45 -3.08 -9.17
C ALA A 149 -7.45 -2.88 -8.03
N GLU A 150 -7.79 -3.31 -6.81
CA GLU A 150 -6.89 -3.18 -5.65
C GLU A 150 -5.66 -4.09 -5.79
N ALA A 151 -5.84 -5.34 -6.24
CA ALA A 151 -4.72 -6.24 -6.48
C ALA A 151 -3.82 -5.77 -7.62
N THR A 152 -4.39 -5.26 -8.72
CA THR A 152 -3.64 -4.62 -9.81
C THR A 152 -2.88 -3.40 -9.31
N ARG A 153 -3.49 -2.53 -8.49
CA ARG A 153 -2.82 -1.36 -7.91
C ARG A 153 -1.62 -1.77 -7.06
N GLN A 154 -1.79 -2.74 -6.16
CA GLN A 154 -0.71 -3.26 -5.33
C GLN A 154 0.40 -3.92 -6.15
N HIS A 155 0.02 -4.63 -7.22
CA HIS A 155 0.97 -5.24 -8.15
C HIS A 155 1.82 -4.20 -8.87
N VAL A 156 1.18 -3.18 -9.47
CA VAL A 156 1.87 -2.07 -10.13
C VAL A 156 2.78 -1.34 -9.13
N LEU A 157 2.30 -1.10 -7.91
CA LEU A 157 3.11 -0.47 -6.86
C LEU A 157 4.37 -1.29 -6.54
N LYS A 158 4.24 -2.61 -6.36
CA LYS A 158 5.39 -3.50 -6.11
C LYS A 158 6.38 -3.43 -7.27
N LEU A 159 5.89 -3.55 -8.51
CA LEU A 159 6.73 -3.54 -9.70
C LEU A 159 7.47 -2.20 -9.86
N ASP A 160 6.77 -1.08 -9.70
CA ASP A 160 7.37 0.27 -9.76
C ASP A 160 8.45 0.45 -8.69
N LEU A 161 8.19 0.00 -7.46
CA LEU A 161 9.17 0.05 -6.38
C LEU A 161 10.40 -0.80 -6.70
N VAL A 162 10.24 -2.05 -7.14
CA VAL A 162 11.37 -2.92 -7.50
C VAL A 162 12.19 -2.33 -8.64
N ARG A 163 11.55 -1.77 -9.67
CA ARG A 163 12.24 -1.12 -10.81
C ARG A 163 12.96 0.17 -10.44
N SER A 164 12.63 0.77 -9.30
CA SER A 164 13.25 2.01 -8.80
C SER A 164 14.45 1.77 -7.88
N LEU A 165 14.72 0.49 -7.52
CA LEU A 165 15.87 0.08 -6.70
C LEU A 165 17.09 -0.23 -7.57
#